data_AF-A0AAE7CPH8-F1
#
_entry.id   AF-A0AAE7CPH8-F1
#
_cell.length_a   1.000
_cell.length_b   1.000
_cell.length_c   1.000
_cell.angle_alpha   90.00
_cell.angle_beta   90.00
_cell.angle_gamma   90.00
#
_symmetry.space_group_name_H-M   'P 1'
#
loop_
_entity.id
_entity.type
_entity.pdbx_description
1 polymer ?
#
loop_
_entity_poly.entity_id
_entity_poly.type
_entity_poly.pdbx_seq_one_letter_code
_entity_poly.pdbx_strand_id
1 'polypeptide(L)'
;MEGRGGRVVDFWARDLCREEDLFRAFAERLRFPGYFGWNWDAVVDCLDDLCGDVTGGVGVVGVIHDADSLIDADHLQVFVSVLCQGAARANSHVDLDGEPLYRPAISQHFVFLVKDFDAEEIVGKIQHPDLVVAQDGEFVTVTLDPDVWFS
;
A
#
# COMPACT_ATOMS: atom_id res chain seq x y z
N MET A 1 5.91 11.04 -25.09
CA MET A 1 6.40 9.88 -24.31
C MET A 1 5.25 8.88 -24.31
N GLU A 2 5.26 7.95 -25.26
CA GLU A 2 4.18 6.98 -25.46
C GLU A 2 4.34 5.80 -24.48
N GLY A 3 3.27 5.46 -23.77
CA GLY A 3 2.75 4.08 -23.84
C GLY A 3 3.39 2.99 -22.98
N ARG A 4 4.05 3.28 -21.87
CA ARG A 4 4.20 2.25 -20.83
C ARG A 4 3.10 2.46 -19.80
N GLY A 5 1.90 1.94 -20.06
CA GLY A 5 0.79 2.02 -19.11
C GLY A 5 1.18 1.48 -17.72
N GLY A 6 0.38 1.77 -16.70
CA GLY A 6 0.65 1.27 -15.33
C GLY A 6 0.55 -0.26 -15.23
N ARG A 7 1.23 -0.82 -14.23
CA ARG A 7 1.15 -2.25 -13.90
C ARG A 7 0.06 -2.49 -12.87
N VAL A 8 -0.84 -3.42 -13.15
CA VAL A 8 -1.82 -3.89 -12.16
C VAL A 8 -1.30 -5.18 -11.53
N VAL A 9 -1.38 -5.26 -10.20
CA VAL A 9 -1.05 -6.46 -9.43
C VAL A 9 -2.27 -6.83 -8.60
N ASP A 10 -2.91 -7.94 -8.95
CA ASP A 10 -4.09 -8.40 -8.25
C ASP A 10 -3.74 -9.20 -7.00
N PHE A 11 -4.51 -8.99 -5.95
CA PHE A 11 -4.52 -9.75 -4.70
C PHE A 11 -5.94 -10.19 -4.39
N TRP A 12 -6.09 -11.31 -3.67
CA TRP A 12 -7.38 -11.77 -3.18
C TRP A 12 -7.40 -11.66 -1.68
N ALA A 13 -8.39 -10.98 -1.11
CA ALA A 13 -8.51 -10.74 0.33
C ALA A 13 -8.42 -12.02 1.17
N ARG A 14 -8.98 -13.14 0.69
CA ARG A 14 -8.88 -14.46 1.33
C ARG A 14 -7.44 -14.94 1.56
N ASP A 15 -6.49 -14.51 0.72
CA ASP A 15 -5.07 -14.85 0.83
C ASP A 15 -4.32 -13.86 1.74
N LEU A 16 -5.02 -12.84 2.27
CA LEU A 16 -4.47 -11.76 3.09
C LEU A 16 -5.07 -11.73 4.51
N CYS A 17 -6.00 -12.64 4.84
CA CYS A 17 -6.70 -12.67 6.15
C CYS A 17 -5.81 -13.11 7.32
N ARG A 18 -4.59 -13.61 7.07
CA ARG A 18 -3.58 -13.86 8.11
C ARG A 18 -2.30 -13.11 7.73
N GLU A 19 -1.63 -12.54 8.72
CA GLU A 19 -0.40 -11.76 8.51
C GLU A 19 0.67 -12.55 7.72
N GLU A 20 0.92 -13.81 8.08
CA GLU A 20 1.90 -14.67 7.38
C GLU A 20 1.53 -14.90 5.90
N ASP A 21 0.24 -15.12 5.62
CA ASP A 21 -0.27 -15.35 4.26
C ASP A 21 -0.19 -14.05 3.43
N LEU A 22 -0.48 -12.91 4.05
CA LEU A 22 -0.33 -11.58 3.45
C LEU A 22 1.12 -11.32 3.07
N PHE A 23 2.07 -11.55 3.98
CA PHE A 23 3.50 -11.39 3.70
C PHE A 23 3.94 -12.26 2.53
N ARG A 24 3.51 -13.53 2.50
CA ARG A 24 3.81 -14.43 1.38
C ARG A 24 3.18 -13.94 0.07
N ALA A 25 1.92 -13.55 0.09
CA ALA A 25 1.22 -13.06 -1.11
C ALA A 25 1.89 -11.80 -1.68
N PHE A 26 2.27 -10.85 -0.83
CA PHE A 26 3.01 -9.65 -1.25
C PHE A 26 4.38 -10.00 -1.80
N ALA A 27 5.17 -10.81 -1.09
CA ALA A 27 6.49 -11.20 -1.53
C ALA A 27 6.48 -11.92 -2.88
N GLU A 28 5.52 -12.82 -3.11
CA GLU A 28 5.38 -13.54 -4.38
C GLU A 28 4.90 -12.64 -5.53
N ARG A 29 3.84 -11.85 -5.31
CA ARG A 29 3.20 -11.05 -6.36
C ARG A 29 4.02 -9.83 -6.77
N LEU A 30 4.65 -9.20 -5.79
CA LEU A 30 5.53 -8.05 -5.99
C LEU A 30 7.00 -8.45 -6.14
N ARG A 31 7.31 -9.76 -6.10
CA ARG A 31 8.67 -10.30 -6.27
C ARG A 31 9.68 -9.65 -5.32
N PHE A 32 9.33 -9.57 -4.04
CA PHE A 32 10.26 -9.12 -3.00
C PHE A 32 11.52 -9.99 -2.99
N PRO A 33 12.67 -9.45 -2.56
CA PRO A 33 13.93 -10.17 -2.56
C PRO A 33 13.86 -11.43 -1.68
N GLY A 34 14.65 -12.46 -2.03
CA GLY A 34 14.67 -13.72 -1.27
C GLY A 34 15.14 -13.62 0.18
N TYR A 35 15.71 -12.47 0.58
CA TYR A 35 16.08 -12.12 1.95
C TYR A 35 15.02 -11.25 2.66
N PHE A 36 13.81 -11.15 2.11
CA PHE A 36 12.68 -10.44 2.71
C PHE A 36 12.50 -10.82 4.19
N GLY A 37 12.30 -9.81 5.04
CA GLY A 37 12.35 -9.94 6.51
C GLY A 37 11.10 -10.52 7.17
N TRP A 38 10.02 -10.77 6.42
CA TRP A 38 8.76 -11.35 6.94
C TRP A 38 8.15 -10.59 8.11
N ASN A 39 8.16 -9.26 8.03
CA ASN A 39 7.56 -8.36 9.00
C ASN A 39 7.09 -7.07 8.30
N TRP A 40 6.31 -6.25 9.00
CA TRP A 40 5.71 -5.02 8.46
C TRP A 40 6.74 -3.99 7.99
N ASP A 41 7.83 -3.78 8.73
CA ASP A 41 8.88 -2.84 8.33
C ASP A 41 9.53 -3.29 7.02
N ALA A 42 9.80 -4.59 6.87
CA ALA A 42 10.33 -5.14 5.63
C ALA A 42 9.35 -5.00 4.45
N VAL A 43 8.03 -4.97 4.69
CA VAL A 43 7.04 -4.68 3.64
C VAL A 43 7.16 -3.23 3.21
N VAL A 44 7.23 -2.28 4.14
CA VAL A 44 7.42 -0.86 3.83
C VAL A 44 8.70 -0.67 3.00
N ASP A 45 9.82 -1.25 3.44
CA ASP A 45 11.10 -1.13 2.75
C ASP A 45 11.03 -1.70 1.32
N CYS A 46 10.39 -2.85 1.14
CA CYS A 46 10.23 -3.44 -0.20
C CYS A 46 9.26 -2.64 -1.09
N LEU A 47 8.24 -1.99 -0.51
CA LEU A 47 7.31 -1.13 -1.23
C LEU A 47 7.93 0.22 -1.63
N ASP A 48 8.82 0.76 -0.79
CA ASP A 48 9.59 1.98 -1.05
C ASP A 48 10.57 1.77 -2.22
N ASP A 49 11.30 0.64 -2.18
CA ASP A 49 12.28 0.26 -3.21
C ASP A 49 11.71 -0.76 -4.20
N LEU A 50 10.43 -0.61 -4.58
CA LEU A 50 9.82 -1.44 -5.62
C LEU A 50 10.55 -1.21 -6.94
N CYS A 51 11.58 -2.03 -7.15
CA CYS A 51 12.60 -1.77 -8.15
C CYS A 51 12.03 -1.81 -9.57
N GLY A 52 12.78 -1.24 -10.50
CA GLY A 52 12.46 -1.27 -11.93
C GLY A 52 12.23 -2.67 -12.50
N ASP A 53 12.67 -3.75 -11.83
CA ASP A 53 12.40 -5.12 -12.27
C ASP A 53 10.94 -5.57 -12.05
N VAL A 54 10.28 -5.02 -11.02
CA VAL A 54 8.86 -5.27 -10.72
C VAL A 54 7.98 -4.30 -11.47
N THR A 55 8.36 -3.02 -11.47
CA THR A 55 7.55 -1.95 -12.04
C THR A 55 7.87 -1.67 -13.50
N GLY A 56 9.01 -2.11 -14.03
CA GLY A 56 9.47 -1.71 -15.37
C GLY A 56 9.78 -0.21 -15.48
N GLY A 57 9.86 0.49 -14.35
CA GLY A 57 9.89 1.95 -14.27
C GLY A 57 8.54 2.63 -14.55
N VAL A 58 7.41 1.91 -14.44
CA VAL A 58 6.06 2.50 -14.54
C VAL A 58 5.33 2.45 -13.20
N GLY A 59 4.29 3.27 -13.05
CA GLY A 59 3.43 3.20 -11.88
C GLY A 59 2.79 1.82 -11.68
N VAL A 60 2.53 1.46 -10.43
CA VAL A 60 1.90 0.20 -10.02
C VAL A 60 0.62 0.46 -9.24
N VAL A 61 -0.41 -0.36 -9.49
CA VAL A 61 -1.63 -0.38 -8.69
C VAL A 61 -1.84 -1.80 -8.17
N GLY A 62 -1.83 -1.95 -6.84
CA GLY A 62 -2.26 -3.18 -6.18
C GLY A 62 -3.77 -3.20 -6.02
N VAL A 63 -4.46 -4.18 -6.60
CA VAL A 63 -5.92 -4.30 -6.51
C VAL A 63 -6.26 -5.48 -5.60
N ILE A 64 -6.87 -5.19 -4.45
CA ILE A 64 -7.31 -6.20 -3.48
C ILE A 64 -8.77 -6.52 -3.77
N HIS A 65 -9.04 -7.69 -4.34
CA HIS A 65 -10.38 -8.18 -4.64
C HIS A 65 -11.04 -8.79 -3.39
N ASP A 66 -12.37 -8.63 -3.30
CA ASP A 66 -13.20 -9.15 -2.20
C ASP A 66 -12.76 -8.63 -0.82
N ALA A 67 -12.34 -7.36 -0.76
CA ALA A 67 -11.73 -6.74 0.42
C ALA A 67 -12.64 -6.69 1.66
N ASP A 68 -13.95 -6.94 1.51
CA ASP A 68 -14.90 -7.04 2.61
C ASP A 68 -14.43 -8.08 3.66
N SER A 69 -13.77 -9.16 3.22
CA SER A 69 -13.28 -10.20 4.14
C SER A 69 -12.07 -9.78 4.97
N LEU A 70 -11.50 -8.60 4.74
CA LEU A 70 -10.40 -8.04 5.53
C LEU A 70 -10.89 -7.09 6.63
N ILE A 71 -12.17 -6.69 6.64
CA ILE A 71 -12.73 -5.77 7.64
C ILE A 71 -12.55 -6.30 9.08
N ASP A 72 -12.65 -7.62 9.24
CA ASP A 72 -12.49 -8.31 10.52
C ASP A 72 -11.07 -8.83 10.78
N ALA A 73 -10.11 -8.56 9.88
CA ALA A 73 -8.73 -8.98 10.10
C ALA A 73 -8.08 -8.10 11.19
N ASP A 74 -7.50 -8.73 12.21
CA ASP A 74 -6.84 -8.04 13.33
C ASP A 74 -5.72 -7.09 12.87
N HIS A 75 -5.11 -7.37 11.71
CA HIS A 75 -4.03 -6.57 11.12
C HIS A 75 -4.47 -5.56 10.07
N LEU A 76 -5.78 -5.33 9.85
CA LEU A 76 -6.25 -4.39 8.81
C LEU A 76 -5.65 -2.99 8.97
N GLN A 77 -5.69 -2.45 10.19
CA GLN A 77 -5.20 -1.10 10.48
C GLN A 77 -3.71 -0.96 10.17
N VAL A 78 -2.87 -1.89 10.65
CA VAL A 78 -1.43 -1.87 10.39
C VAL A 78 -1.15 -2.08 8.90
N PHE A 79 -1.92 -2.94 8.24
CA PHE A 79 -1.79 -3.20 6.82
C PHE A 79 -2.04 -1.93 5.99
N VAL A 80 -3.16 -1.24 6.23
CA VAL A 80 -3.46 0.04 5.54
C VAL A 80 -2.38 1.09 5.82
N SER A 81 -1.89 1.17 7.06
CA SER A 81 -0.79 2.08 7.41
C SER A 81 0.48 1.78 6.62
N VAL A 82 0.90 0.52 6.55
CA VAL A 82 2.07 0.06 5.78
C VAL A 82 1.94 0.35 4.29
N LEU A 83 0.75 0.15 3.71
CA LEU A 83 0.50 0.50 2.30
C LEU A 83 0.62 2.00 2.06
N CYS A 84 0.09 2.83 2.97
CA CYS A 84 0.21 4.29 2.88
C CYS A 84 1.67 4.74 3.00
N GLN A 85 2.43 4.15 3.92
CA GLN A 85 3.87 4.41 4.09
C GLN A 85 4.66 4.07 2.84
N GLY A 86 4.52 2.83 2.35
CA GLY A 86 5.20 2.39 1.14
C GLY A 86 4.82 3.24 -0.07
N ALA A 87 3.54 3.55 -0.25
CA ALA A 87 3.06 4.39 -1.35
C ALA A 87 3.61 5.82 -1.27
N ALA A 88 3.59 6.47 -0.11
CA ALA A 88 4.11 7.83 0.03
C ALA A 88 5.61 7.91 -0.31
N ARG A 89 6.41 6.94 0.18
CA ARG A 89 7.85 6.89 -0.12
C ARG A 89 8.12 6.60 -1.60
N ALA A 90 7.40 5.65 -2.21
CA ALA A 90 7.52 5.36 -3.64
C ALA A 90 7.14 6.58 -4.52
N ASN A 91 6.10 7.31 -4.12
CA ASN A 91 5.57 8.49 -4.80
C ASN A 91 6.41 9.76 -4.60
N SER A 92 7.34 9.76 -3.65
CA SER A 92 8.17 10.91 -3.33
C SER A 92 9.39 11.03 -4.26
N HIS A 93 9.79 12.26 -4.53
CA HIS A 93 11.06 12.59 -5.17
C HIS A 93 12.18 12.86 -4.15
N VAL A 94 11.84 12.92 -2.87
CA VAL A 94 12.74 13.23 -1.77
C VAL A 94 12.67 12.14 -0.70
N ASP A 95 13.76 11.95 0.05
CA ASP A 95 13.78 11.10 1.23
C ASP A 95 13.09 11.77 2.43
N LEU A 96 13.18 11.14 3.60
CA LEU A 96 12.56 11.62 4.84
C LEU A 96 13.16 12.95 5.31
N ASP A 97 14.40 13.26 4.93
CA ASP A 97 15.08 14.52 5.27
C ASP A 97 14.80 15.62 4.24
N GLY A 98 14.04 15.32 3.18
CA GLY A 98 13.73 16.23 2.10
C GLY A 98 14.82 16.30 1.02
N GLU A 99 15.81 15.41 1.06
CA GLU A 99 16.89 15.37 0.09
C GLU A 99 16.47 14.61 -1.18
N PRO A 100 16.87 15.05 -2.38
CA PRO A 100 16.46 14.40 -3.62
C PRO A 100 16.91 12.93 -3.72
N LEU A 101 15.98 12.06 -4.08
CA LEU A 101 16.27 10.66 -4.36
C LEU A 101 16.93 10.48 -5.73
N TYR A 102 17.89 9.57 -5.81
CA TYR A 102 18.55 9.18 -7.07
C TYR A 102 17.70 8.26 -7.97
N ARG A 103 16.47 7.94 -7.53
CA ARG A 103 15.46 7.19 -8.29
C ARG A 103 14.29 8.11 -8.65
N PRO A 104 13.62 7.90 -9.80
CA PRO A 104 12.37 8.60 -10.07
C PRO A 104 11.28 8.19 -9.07
N ALA A 105 10.37 9.11 -8.76
CA ALA A 105 9.11 8.76 -8.12
C ALA A 105 8.31 7.83 -9.04
N ILE A 106 7.76 6.76 -8.48
CA ILE A 106 6.92 5.81 -9.19
C ILE A 106 5.56 5.81 -8.52
N SER A 107 4.51 6.16 -9.28
CA SER A 107 3.14 6.17 -8.77
C SER A 107 2.73 4.80 -8.27
N GLN A 108 2.49 4.68 -6.97
CA GLN A 108 2.06 3.48 -6.28
C GLN A 108 0.74 3.77 -5.56
N HIS A 109 -0.26 2.96 -5.87
CA HIS A 109 -1.58 3.02 -5.24
C HIS A 109 -2.09 1.62 -4.91
N PHE A 110 -2.90 1.51 -3.87
CA PHE A 110 -3.60 0.28 -3.53
C PHE A 110 -5.09 0.55 -3.49
N VAL A 111 -5.88 -0.32 -4.11
CA VAL A 111 -7.33 -0.19 -4.24
C VAL A 111 -7.98 -1.41 -3.64
N PHE A 112 -8.85 -1.19 -2.66
CA PHE A 112 -9.63 -2.24 -2.01
C PHE A 112 -11.00 -2.29 -2.70
N LEU A 113 -11.29 -3.40 -3.38
CA LEU A 113 -12.58 -3.63 -4.02
C LEU A 113 -13.49 -4.37 -3.06
N VAL A 114 -14.49 -3.64 -2.59
CA VAL A 114 -15.51 -4.06 -1.62
C VAL A 114 -16.85 -4.21 -2.34
N LYS A 115 -17.64 -5.20 -1.95
CA LYS A 115 -18.99 -5.46 -2.45
C LYS A 115 -20.05 -4.84 -1.55
N ASP A 116 -19.89 -5.00 -0.24
CA ASP A 116 -20.79 -4.49 0.79
C ASP A 116 -20.02 -3.44 1.60
N PHE A 117 -20.21 -2.18 1.23
CA PHE A 117 -19.41 -1.07 1.76
C PHE A 117 -20.13 -0.32 2.87
N ASP A 118 -19.62 -0.44 4.10
CA ASP A 118 -19.90 0.50 5.19
C ASP A 118 -18.65 1.36 5.43
N ALA A 119 -18.68 2.59 4.90
CA ALA A 119 -17.59 3.54 5.04
C ALA A 119 -17.29 3.85 6.50
N GLU A 120 -18.32 4.01 7.35
CA GLU A 120 -18.12 4.40 8.74
C GLU A 120 -17.46 3.28 9.53
N GLU A 121 -17.85 2.03 9.29
CA GLU A 121 -17.21 0.86 9.90
C GLU A 121 -15.74 0.75 9.49
N ILE A 122 -15.43 0.83 8.20
CA ILE A 122 -14.05 0.73 7.71
C ILE A 122 -13.21 1.88 8.26
N VAL A 123 -13.71 3.11 8.20
CA VAL A 123 -13.01 4.29 8.75
C VAL A 123 -12.71 4.05 10.22
N GLY A 124 -13.67 3.58 11.01
CA GLY A 124 -13.49 3.27 12.44
C GLY A 124 -12.42 2.21 12.71
N LYS A 125 -12.26 1.22 11.83
CA LYS A 125 -11.26 0.14 11.97
C LYS A 125 -9.84 0.59 11.60
N ILE A 126 -9.70 1.60 10.75
CA ILE A 126 -8.40 2.03 10.21
C ILE A 126 -7.90 3.35 10.79
N GLN A 127 -8.64 3.99 11.71
CA GLN A 127 -8.20 5.23 12.35
C GLN A 127 -6.84 5.05 13.00
N HIS A 128 -5.86 5.83 12.59
CA HIS A 128 -4.53 5.83 13.17
C HIS A 128 -3.99 7.27 13.11
N PRO A 129 -3.22 7.74 14.12
CA PRO A 129 -2.68 9.10 14.12
C PRO A 129 -1.89 9.45 12.85
N ASP A 130 -1.21 8.46 12.28
CA ASP A 130 -0.39 8.60 11.09
C ASP A 130 -1.20 8.66 9.78
N LEU A 131 -2.52 8.55 9.82
CA LEU A 131 -3.37 8.42 8.64
C LEU A 131 -4.39 9.55 8.55
N VAL A 132 -4.44 10.18 7.39
CA VAL A 132 -5.54 11.05 6.98
C VAL A 132 -6.56 10.20 6.24
N VAL A 133 -7.77 10.15 6.77
CA VAL A 133 -8.89 9.44 6.16
C VAL A 133 -9.91 10.46 5.66
N ALA A 134 -10.21 10.42 4.38
CA ALA A 134 -11.21 11.26 3.74
C ALA A 134 -12.30 10.38 3.11
N GLN A 135 -13.55 10.75 3.32
CA GLN A 135 -14.70 10.11 2.70
C GLN A 135 -15.35 11.06 1.69
N ASP A 136 -15.58 10.58 0.47
CA ASP A 136 -16.34 11.26 -0.56
C ASP A 136 -17.39 10.30 -1.14
N GLY A 137 -18.63 10.43 -0.63
CA GLY A 137 -19.71 9.50 -0.95
C GLY A 137 -19.37 8.06 -0.55
N GLU A 138 -19.29 7.17 -1.55
CA GLU A 138 -18.98 5.74 -1.41
C GLU A 138 -17.46 5.45 -1.51
N PHE A 139 -16.63 6.49 -1.63
CA PHE A 139 -15.18 6.32 -1.69
C PHE A 139 -14.53 6.76 -0.38
N VAL A 140 -13.66 5.90 0.15
CA VAL A 140 -12.76 6.23 1.25
C VAL A 140 -11.34 6.29 0.69
N THR A 141 -10.68 7.42 0.91
CA THR A 141 -9.27 7.63 0.61
C THR A 141 -8.50 7.67 1.91
N VAL A 142 -7.38 6.95 1.94
CA VAL A 142 -6.48 6.90 3.08
C VAL A 142 -5.09 7.25 2.58
N THR A 143 -4.48 8.23 3.22
CA THR A 143 -3.10 8.65 2.94
C THR A 143 -2.34 8.76 4.24
N LEU A 144 -1.01 8.74 4.16
CA LEU A 144 -0.21 9.17 5.31
C LEU A 144 -0.53 10.63 5.66
N ASP A 145 -0.50 10.90 6.97
CA ASP A 145 -0.50 12.26 7.50
C ASP A 145 0.90 12.86 7.39
N PRO A 146 1.11 13.86 6.50
CA PRO A 146 2.41 14.51 6.35
C PRO A 146 2.82 15.28 7.61
N ASP A 147 1.87 15.76 8.42
CA ASP A 147 2.17 16.56 9.61
C ASP A 147 2.74 15.71 10.75
N VAL A 148 2.51 14.39 10.73
CA VAL A 148 3.07 13.45 11.71
C VAL A 148 4.42 12.90 11.26
N TRP A 149 4.60 12.68 9.96
CA TRP A 149 5.78 12.02 9.41
C TRP A 149 6.90 12.95 8.95
N PHE A 150 6.60 14.22 8.65
CA PHE A 150 7.59 15.24 8.27
C PHE A 150 7.83 16.31 9.37
N SER A 151 7.33 16.09 10.58
CA SER A 151 7.54 16.99 11.74
C SER A 151 8.80 16.67 12.55
#